data_AF-A0A915LMQ5-F1
#
_entry.id   AF-A0A915LMQ5-F1
#
_cell.length_a   1.000
_cell.length_b   1.000
_cell.length_c   1.000
_cell.angle_alpha   90.00
_cell.angle_beta   90.00
_cell.angle_gamma   90.00
#
_symmetry.space_group_name_H-M   'P 1'
#
loop_
_entity.id
_entity.type
_entity.pdbx_description
1 polymer ?
#
loop_
_entity_poly.entity_id
_entity_poly.type
_entity_poly.pdbx_seq_one_letter_code
_entity_poly.pdbx_strand_id
1 'polypeptide(L)'
;MLTGGPPFTAENRKRTIDRILKGRLTLPPYLSTEAKDLIKRLLKRHVDTRLGAGPTDSEEIKQHIFFRHHISNWSKVYKRELEPPFKPDITSDEDTSLFDTKFTKMTPVDSPTADISPTADPFIGFTYVAPSLLEQSEQPTLIRPRQFRKINAPDRTLVGCNSSGKEEPME
;
A
#
# COMPACT_ATOMS: atom_id res chain seq x y z
N MET A 1 -0.42 12.30 1.23
CA MET A 1 0.46 11.88 0.11
C MET A 1 1.17 13.07 -0.52
N LEU A 2 0.49 13.92 -1.29
CA LEU A 2 1.15 15.02 -2.01
C LEU A 2 1.67 16.17 -1.13
N THR A 3 1.05 16.41 0.03
CA THR A 3 1.40 17.51 0.94
C THR A 3 1.91 17.05 2.31
N GLY A 4 2.01 15.74 2.54
CA GLY A 4 2.44 15.17 3.82
C GLY A 4 1.47 15.33 5.01
N GLY A 5 0.36 16.05 4.87
CA GLY A 5 -0.59 16.28 5.96
C GLY A 5 -2.06 16.43 5.52
N PRO A 6 -2.99 16.57 6.47
CA PRO A 6 -4.42 16.74 6.18
C PRO A 6 -4.69 18.07 5.46
N PRO A 7 -5.67 18.14 4.53
CA PRO A 7 -6.01 19.39 3.84
C PRO A 7 -6.68 20.43 4.73
N PHE A 8 -7.31 20.00 5.84
CA PHE A 8 -7.90 20.88 6.85
C PHE A 8 -7.37 20.48 8.22
N THR A 9 -6.65 21.40 8.86
CA THR A 9 -6.13 21.25 10.22
C THR A 9 -6.48 22.48 11.03
N ALA A 10 -6.75 22.31 12.32
CA ALA A 10 -6.92 23.40 13.26
C ALA A 10 -6.49 22.93 14.65
N GLU A 11 -6.45 23.85 15.61
CA GLU A 11 -6.04 23.57 17.00
C GLU A 11 -6.92 22.52 17.70
N ASN A 12 -8.24 22.54 17.41
CA ASN A 12 -9.22 21.73 18.11
C ASN A 12 -10.21 21.10 17.12
N ARG A 13 -10.80 19.95 17.49
CA ARG A 13 -11.76 19.19 16.67
C ARG A 13 -12.88 20.07 16.11
N LYS A 14 -13.49 20.91 16.95
CA LYS A 14 -14.57 21.82 16.53
C LYS A 14 -14.12 22.76 15.41
N ARG A 15 -12.94 23.40 15.56
CA ARG A 15 -12.37 24.29 14.53
C ARG A 15 -11.99 23.53 13.26
N THR A 16 -11.55 22.27 13.37
CA THR A 16 -11.27 21.42 12.21
C THR A 16 -12.54 21.13 11.43
N ILE A 17 -13.64 20.80 12.11
CA ILE A 17 -14.97 20.62 11.48
C ILE A 17 -15.40 21.92 10.79
N ASP A 18 -15.28 23.06 11.46
CA ASP A 18 -15.61 24.36 10.87
C ASP A 18 -14.76 24.65 9.63
N ARG A 19 -13.47 24.29 9.62
CA ARG A 19 -12.61 24.40 8.43
C ARG A 19 -13.03 23.46 7.30
N ILE A 20 -13.44 22.23 7.59
CA ILE A 20 -13.97 21.31 6.57
C ILE A 20 -15.24 21.90 5.94
N LEU A 21 -16.15 22.42 6.76
CA LEU A 21 -17.43 22.95 6.31
C LEU A 21 -17.29 24.28 5.55
N LYS A 22 -16.43 25.19 6.01
CA LYS A 22 -16.41 26.59 5.54
C LYS A 22 -15.04 27.10 5.10
N GLY A 23 -13.96 26.48 5.56
CA GLY A 23 -12.59 26.94 5.32
C GLY A 23 -12.14 26.81 3.87
N ARG A 24 -11.47 27.83 3.32
CA ARG A 24 -10.94 27.78 1.95
C ARG A 24 -9.81 26.75 1.86
N LEU A 25 -9.83 25.94 0.80
CA LEU A 25 -8.77 24.98 0.51
C LEU A 25 -7.54 25.74 -0.03
N THR A 26 -6.46 25.74 0.73
CA THR A 26 -5.18 26.33 0.33
C THR A 26 -4.23 25.23 -0.11
N LEU A 27 -3.78 25.28 -1.36
CA LEU A 27 -2.86 24.28 -1.92
C LEU A 27 -1.46 24.88 -2.09
N PRO A 28 -0.40 24.18 -1.65
CA PRO A 28 0.98 24.66 -1.79
C PRO A 28 1.40 24.91 -3.25
N PRO A 29 2.33 25.85 -3.50
CA PRO A 29 2.74 26.22 -4.85
C PRO A 29 3.48 25.09 -5.58
N TYR A 30 4.19 24.22 -4.84
CA TYR A 30 4.96 23.10 -5.41
C TYR A 30 4.11 21.99 -6.06
N LEU A 31 2.79 21.99 -5.84
CA LEU A 31 1.92 21.01 -6.49
C LEU A 31 1.75 21.36 -7.97
N SER A 32 1.76 20.34 -8.83
CA SER A 32 1.48 20.49 -10.26
C SER A 32 0.06 21.03 -10.49
N THR A 33 -0.16 21.63 -11.66
CA THR A 33 -1.46 22.18 -12.07
C THR A 33 -2.55 21.12 -12.09
N GLU A 34 -2.23 19.94 -12.59
CA GLU A 34 -3.12 18.78 -12.71
C GLU A 34 -3.49 18.25 -11.32
N ALA A 35 -2.52 18.18 -10.41
CA ALA A 35 -2.74 17.76 -9.03
C ALA A 35 -3.64 18.75 -8.29
N LYS A 36 -3.39 20.05 -8.44
CA LYS A 36 -4.22 21.11 -7.84
C LYS A 36 -5.66 21.04 -8.34
N ASP A 37 -5.87 20.83 -9.64
CA ASP A 37 -7.22 20.70 -10.22
C ASP A 37 -7.94 19.46 -9.67
N LEU A 38 -7.28 18.30 -9.69
CA LEU A 38 -7.85 17.05 -9.18
C LEU A 38 -8.32 17.20 -7.72
N ILE A 39 -7.45 17.71 -6.84
CA ILE A 39 -7.76 17.88 -5.42
C ILE A 39 -8.94 18.83 -5.23
N LYS A 40 -8.98 19.95 -5.97
CA LYS A 40 -10.10 20.92 -5.88
C LYS A 40 -11.43 20.30 -6.29
N ARG A 41 -11.45 19.48 -7.35
CA ARG A 41 -12.68 18.84 -7.84
C ARG A 41 -13.17 17.72 -6.92
N LEU A 42 -12.26 16.94 -6.33
CA LEU A 42 -12.59 15.91 -5.35
C LEU A 42 -13.04 16.48 -4.01
N LEU A 43 -12.45 17.60 -3.56
CA LEU A 43 -12.78 18.25 -2.29
C LEU A 43 -13.86 19.34 -2.43
N LYS A 44 -14.70 19.28 -3.47
CA LYS A 44 -15.88 20.14 -3.54
C LYS A 44 -16.88 19.78 -2.43
N ARG A 45 -17.40 20.83 -1.79
CA ARG A 45 -18.36 20.70 -0.67
C ARG A 45 -19.69 20.10 -1.13
N HIS A 46 -20.27 20.65 -2.19
CA HIS A 46 -21.51 20.15 -2.77
C HIS A 46 -21.23 18.84 -3.51
N VAL A 47 -21.91 17.77 -3.08
CA VAL A 47 -21.73 16.42 -3.60
C VAL A 47 -22.05 16.38 -5.08
N ASP A 48 -23.15 17.01 -5.52
CA ASP A 48 -23.61 16.99 -6.93
C ASP A 48 -22.59 17.54 -7.94
N THR A 49 -21.65 18.37 -7.48
CA THR A 49 -20.63 18.99 -8.33
C THR A 49 -19.24 18.37 -8.14
N ARG A 50 -19.12 17.40 -7.23
CA ARG A 50 -17.88 16.73 -6.88
C ARG A 50 -17.54 15.71 -7.97
N LEU A 51 -16.27 15.67 -8.35
CA LEU A 51 -15.76 14.70 -9.33
C LEU A 51 -16.10 13.28 -8.87
N GLY A 52 -16.72 12.50 -9.76
CA GLY A 52 -17.14 11.13 -9.49
C GLY A 52 -18.47 10.98 -8.73
N ALA A 53 -19.20 12.07 -8.47
CA ALA A 53 -20.56 11.97 -7.93
C ALA A 53 -21.64 11.78 -9.01
N GLY A 54 -21.27 11.91 -10.28
CA GLY A 54 -22.17 11.71 -11.42
C GLY A 54 -22.43 10.23 -11.73
N PRO A 55 -23.27 9.93 -12.74
CA PRO A 55 -23.66 8.56 -13.10
C PRO A 55 -22.48 7.70 -13.61
N THR A 56 -21.39 8.33 -14.04
CA THR A 56 -20.17 7.66 -14.52
C THR A 56 -19.18 7.33 -13.39
N ASP A 57 -19.43 7.82 -12.17
CA ASP A 57 -18.67 7.50 -10.96
C ASP A 57 -17.14 7.56 -11.19
N SER A 58 -16.44 6.44 -10.97
CA SER A 58 -14.99 6.34 -11.08
C SER A 58 -14.44 6.60 -12.49
N GLU A 59 -15.26 6.48 -13.53
CA GLU A 59 -14.80 6.70 -14.90
C GLU A 59 -14.43 8.18 -15.14
N GLU A 60 -15.17 9.11 -14.54
CA GLU A 60 -14.83 10.54 -14.58
C GLU A 60 -13.47 10.82 -13.91
N ILE A 61 -13.19 10.12 -12.82
CA ILE A 61 -11.92 10.22 -12.07
C ILE A 61 -10.77 9.66 -12.91
N LYS A 62 -10.96 8.49 -13.52
CA LYS A 62 -9.96 7.80 -14.36
C LYS A 62 -9.54 8.61 -15.58
N GLN A 63 -10.45 9.40 -16.14
CA GLN A 63 -10.22 10.22 -17.34
C GLN A 63 -9.48 11.55 -17.04
N HIS A 64 -9.34 11.91 -15.76
CA HIS A 64 -8.72 13.15 -15.33
C HIS A 64 -7.25 13.26 -15.77
N ILE A 65 -6.83 14.46 -16.18
CA ILE A 65 -5.50 14.74 -16.75
C ILE A 65 -4.33 14.35 -15.82
N PHE A 66 -4.55 14.40 -14.51
CA PHE A 66 -3.57 13.96 -13.50
C PHE A 66 -3.10 12.52 -13.72
N PHE A 67 -4.00 11.62 -14.16
CA PHE A 67 -3.66 10.21 -14.38
C PHE A 67 -3.13 9.94 -15.79
N ARG A 68 -3.43 10.80 -16.78
CA ARG A 68 -3.08 10.55 -18.19
C ARG A 68 -1.58 10.35 -18.44
N HIS A 69 -0.73 11.04 -17.68
CA HIS A 69 0.72 10.97 -17.88
C HIS A 69 1.35 9.65 -17.39
N HIS A 70 0.85 9.07 -16.30
CA HIS A 70 1.45 7.89 -15.66
C HIS A 70 0.62 6.62 -15.81
N ILE A 71 -0.70 6.76 -16.00
CA ILE A 71 -1.66 5.68 -16.08
C ILE A 71 -2.47 5.87 -17.37
N SER A 72 -1.89 5.43 -18.49
CA SER A 72 -2.55 5.49 -19.80
C SER A 72 -3.59 4.40 -20.00
N ASN A 73 -3.44 3.26 -19.32
CA ASN A 73 -4.36 2.13 -19.43
C ASN A 73 -4.63 1.49 -18.06
N TRP A 74 -5.83 1.74 -17.53
CA TRP A 74 -6.31 1.16 -16.28
C TRP A 74 -6.42 -0.36 -16.31
N SER A 75 -6.59 -0.97 -17.48
CA SER A 75 -6.59 -2.43 -17.63
C SER A 75 -5.22 -3.03 -17.29
N LYS A 76 -4.12 -2.34 -17.64
CA LYS A 76 -2.76 -2.77 -17.28
C LYS A 76 -2.52 -2.69 -15.77
N VAL A 77 -3.06 -1.66 -15.12
CA VAL A 77 -3.03 -1.54 -13.65
C VAL A 77 -3.76 -2.71 -13.02
N TYR A 78 -4.99 -2.99 -13.49
CA TYR A 78 -5.82 -4.08 -12.97
C TYR A 78 -5.15 -5.45 -13.12
N LYS A 79 -4.52 -5.71 -14.28
CA LYS A 79 -3.76 -6.93 -14.57
C LYS A 79 -2.38 -6.98 -13.90
N ARG A 80 -2.01 -5.96 -13.12
CA ARG A 80 -0.69 -5.83 -12.46
C ARG A 80 0.49 -5.87 -13.43
N GLU A 81 0.30 -5.33 -14.64
CA GLU A 81 1.32 -5.28 -15.70
C GLU A 81 2.24 -4.05 -15.57
N LEU A 82 1.80 -3.01 -14.86
CA LEU A 82 2.63 -1.83 -14.61
C LEU A 82 3.59 -2.10 -13.45
N GLU A 83 4.84 -1.64 -13.59
CA GLU A 83 5.83 -1.73 -12.53
C GLU A 83 5.52 -0.72 -11.41
N PRO A 84 5.44 -1.16 -10.14
CA PRO A 84 5.21 -0.24 -9.03
C PRO A 84 6.42 0.67 -8.83
N PRO A 85 6.21 1.95 -8.46
CA PRO A 85 7.30 2.91 -8.27
C PRO A 85 8.18 2.61 -7.05
N PHE A 86 7.65 1.84 -6.10
CA PHE A 86 8.37 1.37 -4.92
C PHE A 86 8.14 -0.13 -4.78
N LYS A 87 9.24 -0.87 -4.65
CA LYS A 87 9.25 -2.30 -4.32
C LYS A 87 9.95 -2.42 -2.97
N PRO A 88 9.25 -2.87 -1.92
CA PRO A 88 9.90 -3.10 -0.65
C PRO A 88 10.90 -4.25 -0.77
N ASP A 89 12.02 -4.12 -0.09
CA ASP A 89 12.99 -5.20 0.05
C ASP A 89 12.48 -6.16 1.13
N ILE A 90 12.24 -7.41 0.74
CA ILE A 90 11.76 -8.47 1.62
C ILE A 90 12.78 -9.60 1.55
N THR A 91 13.27 -10.01 2.72
CA THR A 91 14.37 -10.98 2.83
C THR A 91 13.89 -12.43 2.89
N SER A 92 12.72 -12.68 3.47
CA SER A 92 12.13 -14.01 3.62
C SER A 92 10.61 -13.95 3.72
N ASP A 93 9.95 -15.12 3.65
CA ASP A 93 8.51 -15.23 3.82
C ASP A 93 8.03 -14.87 5.25
N GLU A 94 8.95 -14.87 6.23
CA GLU A 94 8.69 -14.52 7.63
C GLU A 94 9.18 -13.10 7.99
N ASP A 95 9.62 -12.31 7.01
CA ASP A 95 10.17 -10.98 7.22
C ASP A 95 9.10 -10.00 7.72
N THR A 96 9.25 -9.53 8.96
CA THR A 96 8.36 -8.54 9.58
C THR A 96 8.98 -7.14 9.69
N SER A 97 10.07 -6.84 8.98
CA SER A 97 10.83 -5.59 9.10
C SER A 97 10.04 -4.32 8.74
N LEU A 98 9.01 -4.45 7.91
CA LEU A 98 8.13 -3.35 7.48
C LEU A 98 6.98 -3.09 8.46
N PHE A 99 6.88 -3.87 9.55
CA PHE A 99 5.89 -3.70 10.59
C PHE A 99 6.49 -3.02 11.82
N ASP A 100 5.64 -2.31 12.58
CA ASP A 100 6.07 -1.66 13.82
C ASP A 100 6.46 -2.70 14.86
N THR A 101 7.65 -2.55 15.43
CA THR A 101 8.22 -3.45 16.44
C THR A 101 7.36 -3.59 17.70
N LYS A 102 6.49 -2.62 17.98
CA LYS A 102 5.54 -2.74 19.11
C LYS A 102 4.59 -3.91 18.95
N PHE A 103 4.30 -4.33 17.71
CA PHE A 103 3.43 -5.46 17.42
C PHE A 103 4.22 -6.75 17.21
N THR A 104 5.35 -6.68 16.49
CA THR A 104 6.14 -7.90 16.20
C THR A 104 6.85 -8.47 17.43
N LYS A 105 6.99 -7.68 18.50
CA LYS A 105 7.47 -8.14 19.81
C LYS A 105 6.37 -8.73 20.69
N MET A 106 5.09 -8.57 20.34
CA MET A 106 3.99 -9.17 21.09
C MET A 106 3.88 -10.65 20.74
N THR A 107 3.59 -11.48 21.73
CA THR A 107 3.30 -12.89 21.50
C THR A 107 2.00 -13.02 20.70
N PRO A 108 1.99 -13.76 19.57
CA PRO A 108 0.78 -13.95 18.77
C PRO A 108 -0.15 -14.97 19.44
N VAL A 109 -0.82 -14.53 20.51
CA VAL A 109 -1.79 -15.34 21.27
C VAL A 109 -3.14 -14.65 21.31
N ASP A 110 -4.20 -15.44 21.23
CA ASP A 110 -5.55 -14.96 21.41
C ASP A 110 -5.74 -14.49 22.87
N SER A 111 -6.13 -13.23 23.03
CA SER A 111 -6.41 -12.67 24.36
C SER A 111 -7.64 -13.35 24.96
N PRO A 112 -7.63 -13.73 26.24
CA PRO A 112 -8.83 -14.23 26.92
C PRO A 112 -9.96 -13.20 26.84
N THR A 113 -11.16 -13.65 26.53
CA THR A 113 -12.37 -12.82 26.51
C THR A 113 -13.32 -13.30 27.60
N ALA A 114 -14.21 -12.41 28.07
CA ALA A 114 -15.28 -12.83 28.97
C ALA A 114 -16.30 -13.69 28.20
N ASP A 115 -16.82 -14.72 28.85
CA ASP A 115 -17.86 -15.58 28.28
C ASP A 115 -19.10 -14.73 27.97
N ILE A 116 -19.39 -14.58 26.67
CA ILE A 116 -20.64 -14.00 26.22
C ILE A 116 -21.66 -15.14 26.36
N SER A 117 -22.68 -14.96 27.20
CA SER A 117 -23.79 -15.90 27.38
C SER A 117 -25.04 -15.40 26.62
N PRO A 118 -25.06 -15.37 25.28
CA PRO A 118 -26.30 -15.10 24.57
C PRO A 118 -27.20 -16.35 24.61
N THR A 119 -28.51 -16.16 24.75
CA THR A 119 -29.52 -17.23 24.75
C THR A 119 -29.57 -18.00 23.41
N ALA A 120 -29.01 -17.43 22.34
CA ALA A 120 -28.81 -18.04 21.03
C ALA A 120 -27.48 -17.54 20.43
N ASP A 121 -26.82 -18.35 19.60
CA ASP A 121 -25.57 -17.97 18.94
C ASP A 121 -25.80 -16.87 17.87
N PRO A 122 -25.27 -15.65 18.05
CA PRO A 122 -25.44 -14.55 17.08
C PRO A 122 -24.55 -14.70 15.84
N PHE A 123 -23.67 -15.71 15.78
CA PHE A 123 -22.69 -15.91 14.70
C PHE A 123 -23.10 -16.99 13.69
N ILE A 124 -24.35 -17.48 13.73
CA ILE A 124 -24.86 -18.40 12.73
C ILE A 124 -24.77 -17.75 11.34
N GLY A 125 -24.09 -18.41 10.40
CA GLY A 125 -23.85 -17.90 9.05
C GLY A 125 -22.62 -17.00 8.91
N PHE A 126 -21.82 -16.83 9.96
CA PHE A 126 -20.57 -16.06 9.91
C PHE A 126 -19.45 -16.78 9.13
N THR A 127 -19.33 -18.11 9.31
CA THR A 127 -18.27 -18.89 8.68
C THR A 127 -18.41 -18.89 7.16
N TYR A 128 -17.35 -18.47 6.48
CA TYR A 128 -17.27 -18.43 5.02
C TYR A 128 -15.89 -18.87 4.54
N VAL A 129 -15.87 -19.71 3.51
CA VAL A 129 -14.65 -20.05 2.76
C VAL A 129 -14.84 -19.57 1.33
N ALA A 130 -13.90 -18.74 0.84
CA ALA A 130 -13.98 -18.22 -0.52
C ALA A 130 -13.88 -19.37 -1.55
N PRO A 131 -14.81 -19.46 -2.53
CA PRO A 131 -14.77 -20.51 -3.56
C PRO A 131 -13.44 -20.58 -4.31
N SER A 132 -12.81 -19.42 -4.57
CA SER A 132 -11.51 -19.37 -5.24
C SER A 132 -10.37 -20.05 -4.47
N LEU A 133 -10.47 -20.16 -3.14
CA LEU A 133 -9.50 -20.90 -2.34
C LEU A 133 -9.74 -22.42 -2.43
N LEU A 134 -11.00 -22.83 -2.54
CA LEU A 134 -11.38 -24.23 -2.73
C LEU A 134 -10.92 -24.73 -4.10
N GLU A 135 -11.17 -23.95 -5.16
CA GLU A 135 -10.72 -24.26 -6.53
C GLU A 135 -9.19 -24.38 -6.64
N GLN A 136 -8.44 -23.58 -5.87
CA GLN A 136 -6.97 -23.69 -5.83
C GLN A 136 -6.46 -24.96 -5.16
N SER A 137 -7.23 -25.56 -4.25
CA SER A 137 -6.85 -26.79 -3.55
C SER A 137 -7.06 -28.06 -4.39
N GLU A 138 -7.96 -28.00 -5.39
CA GLU A 138 -8.27 -29.12 -6.29
C GLU A 138 -7.36 -29.18 -7.53
N GLN A 139 -6.62 -28.11 -7.83
CA GLN A 139 -5.63 -28.12 -8.92
C GLN A 139 -4.31 -28.70 -8.41
N PRO A 140 -3.66 -29.64 -9.15
CA PRO A 140 -2.32 -30.09 -8.80
C PRO A 140 -1.41 -28.86 -8.79
N THR A 141 -0.80 -28.61 -7.64
CA THR A 141 0.05 -27.45 -7.37
C THR A 141 1.19 -27.36 -8.37
N LEU A 142 0.95 -26.67 -9.49
CA LEU A 142 1.98 -25.82 -10.07
C LEU A 142 1.96 -24.52 -9.28
N ILE A 143 2.42 -24.58 -8.03
CA ILE A 143 2.94 -23.39 -7.37
C ILE A 143 4.09 -22.94 -8.25
N ARG A 144 3.82 -22.05 -9.21
CA ARG A 144 4.88 -21.18 -9.71
C ARG A 144 5.22 -20.30 -8.51
N PRO A 145 6.44 -20.40 -7.95
CA PRO A 145 6.89 -19.39 -7.01
C PRO A 145 6.64 -18.04 -7.68
N ARG A 146 6.13 -17.05 -6.93
CA ARG A 146 6.18 -15.67 -7.40
C ARG A 146 7.64 -15.44 -7.79
N GLN A 147 7.91 -15.37 -9.10
CA GLN A 147 9.27 -15.24 -9.57
C GLN A 147 9.79 -13.93 -9.00
N PHE A 148 10.69 -14.02 -8.02
CA PHE A 148 11.67 -12.98 -7.79
C PHE A 148 12.31 -12.74 -9.16
N ARG A 149 12.04 -11.57 -9.75
CA ARG A 149 12.76 -11.16 -10.95
C ARG A 149 14.22 -11.09 -10.54
N LYS A 150 15.01 -12.07 -10.97
CA LYS A 150 16.45 -12.12 -10.75
C LYS A 150 17.02 -10.75 -11.15
N ILE A 151 17.62 -10.08 -10.18
CA ILE A 151 18.45 -8.91 -10.46
C ILE A 151 19.70 -9.50 -11.13
N ASN A 152 19.96 -9.14 -12.39
CA ASN A 152 21.22 -9.45 -13.03
C ASN A 152 22.33 -8.78 -12.22
N ALA A 153 23.16 -9.58 -11.54
CA ALA A 153 24.34 -9.09 -10.87
C ALA A 153 25.36 -8.61 -11.91
N PRO A 154 26.03 -7.46 -11.73
CA PRO A 154 27.18 -7.10 -12.55
C PRO A 154 28.36 -8.02 -12.23
N ASP A 155 29.03 -8.45 -13.30
CA ASP A 155 30.19 -9.33 -13.34
C ASP A 155 31.31 -8.81 -12.42
N ARG A 156 31.54 -9.48 -11.29
CA ARG A 156 32.75 -9.28 -10.47
C ARG A 156 33.73 -10.39 -10.81
N THR A 157 34.67 -10.05 -11.67
CA THR A 157 35.91 -10.79 -11.89
C THR A 157 36.61 -11.08 -10.56
N LEU A 158 36.87 -12.36 -10.33
CA LEU A 158 37.62 -12.88 -9.19
C LEU A 158 39.10 -12.47 -9.34
N VAL A 159 39.59 -11.61 -8.43
CA VAL A 159 41.02 -11.43 -8.22
C VAL A 159 41.49 -12.52 -7.27
N GLY A 160 42.37 -13.40 -7.76
CA GLY A 160 42.92 -14.53 -7.03
C GLY A 160 43.77 -14.10 -5.84
N CYS A 161 43.53 -14.73 -4.69
CA CYS A 161 44.45 -14.74 -3.56
C CYS A 161 45.57 -15.75 -3.85
N ASN A 162 46.79 -15.26 -4.07
CA ASN A 162 48.00 -16.08 -4.05
C ASN A 162 48.57 -16.10 -2.63
N SER A 163 48.67 -17.30 -2.09
CA SER A 163 49.43 -17.66 -0.90
C SER A 163 50.93 -17.62 -1.17
N SER A 164 51.69 -16.90 -0.35
CA SER A 164 53.11 -17.20 -0.09
C SER A 164 53.48 -16.62 1.26
N GLY A 165 53.79 -17.50 2.22
CA GLY A 165 54.27 -17.12 3.54
C GLY A 165 55.72 -16.63 3.51
N LYS A 166 56.16 -16.05 4.63
CA LYS A 166 57.53 -16.04 5.13
C LYS A 166 57.52 -15.79 6.65
N GLU A 167 58.38 -16.54 7.32
CA GLU A 167 58.60 -16.69 8.76
C GLU A 167 59.37 -15.52 9.40
N GLU A 168 59.14 -15.38 10.73
CA GLU A 168 60.06 -14.98 11.83
C GLU A 168 60.70 -13.57 11.92
N PRO A 169 61.24 -13.16 13.11
CA PRO A 169 61.07 -13.69 14.47
C PRO A 169 60.84 -12.64 15.60
N MET A 170 60.66 -13.19 16.80
CA MET A 170 60.71 -12.64 18.16
C MET A 170 61.68 -11.49 18.45
N GLU A 171 61.18 -10.49 19.18
CA GLU A 171 61.65 -10.13 20.53
C GLU A 171 60.48 -9.60 21.37
#